data_AF-A0A101UZE6-F1
#
_entry.id   AF-A0A101UZE6-F1
#
_cell.length_a   1.000
_cell.length_b   1.000
_cell.length_c   1.000
_cell.angle_alpha   90.00
_cell.angle_beta   90.00
_cell.angle_gamma   90.00
#
_symmetry.space_group_name_H-M   'P 1'
#
loop_
_entity.id
_entity.type
_entity.pdbx_description
1 polymer ?
#
loop_
_entity_poly.entity_id
_entity_poly.type
_entity_poly.pdbx_seq_one_letter_code
_entity_poly.pdbx_strand_id
1 'polypeptide(L)'
;MTDRTEPSAGELRQLLAVALEALDIPTPATVGDSETHREILAHRTMDTVIALRGVLEGGDDPGWSADYLRARLAEKPATGYRAWGEGR
;
A
#
# COMPACT_ATOMS: atom_id res chain seq x y z
N MET A 1 6.54 12.86 27.52
CA MET A 1 7.47 11.78 27.17
C MET A 1 6.63 10.53 27.03
N THR A 2 6.08 10.30 25.85
CA THR A 2 5.14 9.19 25.62
C THR A 2 5.94 7.91 25.77
N ASP A 3 5.49 7.04 26.67
CA ASP A 3 6.04 5.70 26.87
C ASP A 3 5.76 4.91 25.59
N ARG A 4 6.67 5.00 24.62
CA ARG A 4 6.50 4.39 23.30
C ARG A 4 6.83 2.91 23.49
N THR A 5 5.79 2.15 23.81
CA THR A 5 5.86 0.68 23.85
C THR A 5 6.41 0.20 22.52
N GLU A 6 7.39 -0.70 22.55
CA GLU A 6 7.94 -1.32 21.35
C GLU A 6 6.78 -1.86 20.48
N PRO A 7 6.80 -1.61 19.16
CA PRO A 7 5.73 -2.07 18.30
C PRO A 7 5.60 -3.58 18.38
N SER A 8 4.36 -4.05 18.53
CA SER A 8 4.08 -5.47 18.56
C SER A 8 4.37 -6.09 17.19
N ALA A 9 4.74 -7.38 17.20
CA ALA A 9 4.86 -8.14 15.96
C ALA A 9 3.54 -8.16 15.14
N GLY A 10 2.39 -7.99 15.81
CA GLY A 10 1.08 -7.88 15.19
C GLY A 10 0.94 -6.61 14.35
N GLU A 11 1.32 -5.45 14.89
CA GLU A 11 1.26 -4.16 14.19
C GLU A 11 2.21 -4.14 13.00
N LEU A 12 3.45 -4.64 13.18
CA LEU A 12 4.41 -4.77 12.08
C LEU A 12 3.88 -5.69 10.97
N ARG A 13 3.27 -6.82 11.32
CA ARG A 13 2.67 -7.74 10.33
C ARG A 13 1.52 -7.07 9.58
N GLN A 14 0.70 -6.26 10.25
CA GLN A 14 -0.37 -5.53 9.59
C GLN A 14 0.16 -4.50 8.61
N LEU A 15 1.17 -3.72 8.99
CA LEU A 15 1.82 -2.76 8.09
C LEU A 15 2.38 -3.46 6.84
N LEU A 16 3.08 -4.59 7.02
CA LEU A 16 3.59 -5.38 5.91
C LEU A 16 2.48 -5.95 5.03
N ALA A 17 1.35 -6.38 5.61
CA ALA A 17 0.22 -6.88 4.84
C ALA A 17 -0.42 -5.79 3.97
N VAL A 18 -0.59 -4.57 4.50
CA VAL A 18 -1.14 -3.45 3.72
C VAL A 18 -0.13 -2.95 2.68
N ALA A 19 1.16 -2.97 2.98
CA ALA A 19 2.20 -2.68 2.00
C ALA A 19 2.19 -3.69 0.85
N LEU A 20 1.96 -4.98 1.15
CA LEU A 20 1.79 -6.00 0.12
C LEU A 20 0.54 -5.72 -0.73
N GLU A 21 -0.61 -5.43 -0.12
CA GLU A 21 -1.85 -5.07 -0.83
C GLU A 21 -1.68 -3.83 -1.74
N ALA A 22 -0.88 -2.86 -1.30
CA ALA A 22 -0.59 -1.67 -2.08
C ALA A 22 0.21 -1.97 -3.36
N LEU A 23 1.13 -2.94 -3.30
CA LEU A 23 2.10 -3.23 -4.36
C LEU A 23 1.69 -4.41 -5.25
N ASP A 24 1.01 -5.40 -4.70
CA ASP A 24 0.55 -6.62 -5.37
C ASP A 24 -0.80 -6.38 -6.06
N ILE A 25 -0.83 -5.42 -7.00
CA ILE A 25 -2.03 -5.15 -7.80
C ILE A 25 -2.05 -6.03 -9.06
N PRO A 26 -3.24 -6.35 -9.60
CA PRO A 26 -3.36 -7.21 -10.76
C PRO A 26 -2.54 -6.77 -11.98
N THR A 27 -1.92 -7.71 -12.67
CA THR A 27 -1.14 -7.41 -13.89
C THR A 27 -2.07 -6.95 -15.02
N PRO A 28 -1.73 -5.91 -15.79
CA PRO A 28 -2.57 -5.43 -16.90
C PRO A 28 -2.68 -6.48 -18.01
N ALA A 29 -3.86 -6.61 -18.61
CA ALA A 29 -4.14 -7.58 -19.65
C ALA A 29 -3.50 -7.21 -21.00
N THR A 30 -3.34 -5.93 -21.29
CA THR A 30 -2.80 -5.42 -22.56
C THR A 30 -1.82 -4.27 -22.36
N VAL A 31 -1.07 -3.92 -23.42
CA VAL A 31 -0.23 -2.72 -23.44
C VAL A 31 -1.05 -1.44 -23.24
N GLY A 32 -2.30 -1.40 -23.73
CA GLY A 32 -3.20 -0.27 -23.51
C GLY A 32 -3.66 -0.10 -22.06
N ASP A 33 -3.70 -1.19 -21.29
CA ASP A 33 -4.01 -1.19 -19.85
C ASP A 33 -2.80 -0.78 -18.98
N SER A 34 -1.58 -0.87 -19.53
CA SER A 34 -0.33 -0.62 -18.81
C SER A 34 -0.16 0.82 -18.33
N GLU A 35 -0.76 1.80 -19.01
CA GLU A 35 -0.64 3.21 -18.62
C GLU A 35 -1.35 3.48 -17.29
N THR A 36 -2.66 3.19 -17.23
CA THR A 36 -3.46 3.32 -16.02
C THR A 36 -2.93 2.44 -14.88
N HIS A 37 -2.52 1.19 -15.16
CA HIS A 37 -1.88 0.34 -14.16
C HIS A 37 -0.62 0.99 -13.55
N ARG A 38 0.26 1.57 -14.38
CA ARG A 38 1.50 2.20 -13.92
C ARG A 38 1.24 3.45 -13.07
N GLU A 39 0.26 4.26 -13.45
CA GLU A 39 -0.15 5.43 -12.66
C GLU A 39 -0.67 5.03 -11.27
N ILE A 40 -1.53 4.01 -11.22
CA ILE A 40 -2.04 3.46 -9.95
C ILE A 40 -0.89 2.92 -9.11
N LEU A 41 -0.01 2.10 -9.69
CA LEU A 41 1.13 1.53 -8.98
C LEU A 41 2.08 2.61 -8.47
N ALA A 42 2.34 3.66 -9.26
CA ALA A 42 3.20 4.77 -8.84
C ALA A 42 2.62 5.50 -7.61
N HIS A 43 1.33 5.80 -7.62
CA HIS A 43 0.67 6.43 -6.48
C HIS A 43 0.69 5.55 -5.23
N ARG A 44 0.35 4.26 -5.36
CA ARG A 44 0.34 3.31 -4.25
C ARG A 44 1.74 3.06 -3.68
N THR A 45 2.75 3.00 -4.54
CA THR A 45 4.16 2.91 -4.14
C THR A 45 4.57 4.15 -3.33
N MET A 46 4.19 5.34 -3.78
CA MET A 46 4.49 6.58 -3.07
C MET A 46 3.87 6.59 -1.66
N ASP A 47 2.58 6.28 -1.53
CA ASP A 47 1.91 6.24 -0.23
C ASP A 47 2.53 5.16 0.69
N THR A 48 2.95 4.01 0.13
CA THR A 48 3.65 2.94 0.87
C THR A 48 5.01 3.41 1.39
N VAL A 49 5.81 4.08 0.54
CA VAL A 49 7.13 4.61 0.94
C VAL A 49 6.99 5.65 2.05
N ILE A 50 5.97 6.52 1.97
CA ILE A 50 5.69 7.51 3.02
C ILE A 50 5.40 6.82 4.35
N ALA A 51 4.50 5.83 4.37
CA ALA A 51 4.17 5.08 5.58
C ALA A 51 5.39 4.37 6.18
N LEU A 52 6.19 3.69 5.35
CA LEU A 52 7.37 2.97 5.81
C LEU A 52 8.47 3.90 6.34
N ARG A 53 8.70 5.05 5.70
CA ARG A 53 9.64 6.06 6.22
C ARG A 53 9.17 6.67 7.53
N GLY A 54 7.86 6.93 7.65
CA GLY A 54 7.26 7.38 8.90
C GLY A 54 7.63 6.47 10.07
N VAL A 55 7.50 5.15 9.87
CA VAL A 55 7.86 4.15 10.90
C VAL A 55 9.37 4.04 11.10
N LEU A 56 10.15 3.84 10.03
CA LEU A 56 11.58 3.52 10.11
C LEU A 56 12.44 4.72 10.53
N GLU A 57 12.07 5.92 10.10
CA GLU A 57 12.87 7.13 10.26
C GLU A 57 12.18 8.16 11.18
N GLY A 58 10.85 8.25 11.12
CA GLY A 58 10.04 9.21 11.91
C GLY A 58 9.62 8.69 13.30
N GLY A 59 9.65 7.37 13.51
CA GLY A 59 9.17 6.72 14.72
C GLY A 59 7.64 6.75 14.86
N ASP A 60 6.92 6.78 13.74
CA ASP A 60 5.48 6.60 13.69
C ASP A 60 5.10 5.20 14.20
N ASP A 61 3.91 5.11 14.79
CA ASP A 61 3.33 3.85 15.20
C ASP A 61 2.98 2.98 13.98
N PRO A 62 3.43 1.71 13.89
CA PRO A 62 3.16 0.87 12.71
C PRO A 62 1.68 0.58 12.50
N GLY A 63 0.88 0.49 13.56
CA GLY A 63 -0.57 0.30 13.47
C GLY A 63 -1.24 1.52 12.82
N TRP A 64 -0.89 2.71 13.29
CA TRP A 64 -1.34 3.97 12.71
C TRP A 64 -0.91 4.12 11.24
N SER A 65 0.35 3.80 10.91
CA SER A 65 0.84 3.85 9.53
C SER A 65 0.13 2.84 8.62
N ALA A 66 -0.28 1.68 9.15
CA ALA A 66 -1.08 0.70 8.41
C ALA A 66 -2.49 1.25 8.13
N ASP A 67 -3.14 1.88 9.11
CA ASP A 67 -4.46 2.50 8.93
C ASP A 67 -4.43 3.69 7.97
N TYR A 68 -3.39 4.52 8.07
CA TYR A 68 -3.12 5.58 7.10
C TYR A 68 -3.02 5.01 5.68
N LEU A 69 -2.21 3.96 5.48
CA LEU A 69 -2.05 3.36 4.16
C LEU A 69 -3.36 2.77 3.64
N ARG A 70 -4.15 2.08 4.48
CA ARG A 70 -5.48 1.58 4.10
C ARG A 70 -6.40 2.71 3.62
N ALA A 71 -6.43 3.84 4.32
CA ALA A 71 -7.23 5.00 3.91
C ALA A 71 -6.80 5.50 2.52
N ARG A 72 -5.49 5.57 2.25
CA ARG A 72 -4.95 5.97 0.94
C ARG A 72 -5.29 4.98 -0.18
N LEU A 73 -5.28 3.68 0.12
CA LEU A 73 -5.67 2.64 -0.84
C LEU A 73 -7.17 2.70 -1.16
N ALA A 74 -8.01 3.03 -0.19
CA ALA A 74 -9.45 3.22 -0.39
C ALA A 74 -9.77 4.42 -1.29
N GLU A 75 -8.98 5.51 -1.20
CA GLU A 75 -9.09 6.67 -2.08
C GLU A 75 -8.62 6.37 -3.52
N LYS A 76 -7.77 5.35 -3.70
CA LYS A 76 -7.11 5.00 -4.97
C LYS A 76 -7.26 3.51 -5.27
N PRO A 77 -8.48 3.04 -5.58
CA PRO A 77 -8.71 1.64 -5.89
C PRO A 77 -7.90 1.20 -7.12
N ALA A 78 -7.41 -0.05 -7.11
CA ALA A 78 -6.67 -0.65 -8.23
C ALA A 78 -7.60 -1.09 -9.36
N THR A 79 -8.38 -0.14 -9.87
CA THR A 79 -9.43 -0.35 -10.88
C THR A 79 -9.24 0.62 -12.03
N GLY A 80 -9.90 0.38 -13.17
CA GLY A 80 -9.84 1.27 -14.33
C GLY A 80 -8.93 0.77 -15.46
N TYR A 81 -8.34 -0.42 -15.30
CA TYR A 81 -7.63 -1.15 -16.34
C TYR A 81 -8.10 -2.61 -16.32
N ARG A 82 -8.01 -3.33 -17.44
CA ARG A 82 -8.33 -4.76 -17.47
C ARG A 82 -7.18 -5.55 -16.87
N ALA A 83 -7.46 -6.46 -15.95
CA ALA A 83 -6.44 -7.35 -15.41
C ALA A 83 -6.38 -8.68 -16.18
N TRP A 84 -5.18 -9.24 -16.27
CA TRP A 84 -4.98 -10.56 -16.83
C TRP A 84 -5.66 -11.61 -15.94
N GLY A 85 -6.62 -12.37 -16.49
CA GLY A 85 -7.35 -13.42 -15.76
C GLY A 85 -8.77 -13.05 -15.30
N GLU A 86 -9.22 -11.80 -15.43
CA GLU A 86 -10.61 -11.40 -15.15
C GLU A 86 -11.64 -11.90 -16.19
N GLY A 87 -11.18 -12.58 -17.25
CA GLY A 87 -12.01 -13.10 -18.34
C GLY A 87 -12.22 -14.62 -18.34
N ARG A 88 -12.13 -15.29 -17.19
CA ARG A 88 -12.38 -16.75 -17.11
C ARG A 88 -13.56 -17.08 -16.21
#